data_AF-A0A927JXJ3-F1
#
_entry.id   AF-A0A927JXJ3-F1
#
_cell.length_a   1.000
_cell.length_b   1.000
_cell.length_c   1.000
_cell.angle_alpha   90.00
_cell.angle_beta   90.00
_cell.angle_gamma   90.00
#
_symmetry.space_group_name_H-M   'P 1'
#
loop_
_entity.id
_entity.type
_entity.pdbx_description
1 polymer ?
#
loop_
_entity_poly.entity_id
_entity_poly.type
_entity_poly.pdbx_seq_one_letter_code
_entity_poly.pdbx_strand_id
1 'polypeptide(L)'
;MTRGDWAVLGIDPTIDKSAIRRAYATKLKAMDVDADPDGFARLRAARDATLAGADSGTVMVADEPDEDADWIDDGDWFDEIDVARAHHEPPVADADGELTAAIDAHYRALVDLLFADDAPPTVTELDAIAHHGRALLADPRLEQVDFAASAERWFADNLASAVPRSDPLLEPAAAAFGWIDRRDDYTLLPAAREVVERIGATRYVALLSDPSHRLHRAWQDLTHADGRKLRGRGDVAEVMTTVRTRYPIAEHWMEPERVAQWDAAAVERTSPGKITVWAIIAVVVILRLLMNGGSEPEPVRVPVVQVMPDANAAAQTLTGRRIGEVEAVNPGLADAIRRAVVPPADPADVGSVYRAIAELRYQRLVAGMADAPDPLIRDLARWTIDAMRARRSISPTSCISANVAMPSDNLPEPLPSRQRALLQKVVLRSRNTPRPSSDTSFMLPASLMPAIARRSGFDIQTVTAALNDQRSDADRCTVEIALREAALDAPEATGDRLLRDMEPLFNE
;
A
#
# COMPACT_ATOMS: atom_id res chain seq x y z
N MET A 1 16.93 -26.18 -44.07
CA MET A 1 16.36 -27.02 -42.99
C MET A 1 16.50 -26.22 -41.72
N THR A 2 15.39 -25.80 -41.11
CA THR A 2 15.39 -25.09 -39.83
C THR A 2 15.89 -26.04 -38.74
N ARG A 3 16.92 -25.64 -37.98
CA ARG A 3 17.54 -26.44 -36.90
C ARG A 3 17.38 -25.73 -35.54
N GLY A 4 17.36 -26.49 -34.45
CA GLY A 4 17.30 -25.97 -33.08
C GLY A 4 16.00 -25.21 -32.74
N ASP A 5 16.10 -24.22 -31.86
CA ASP A 5 14.97 -23.41 -31.38
C ASP A 5 14.20 -22.69 -32.51
N TRP A 6 14.86 -22.41 -33.62
CA TRP A 6 14.25 -21.85 -34.84
C TRP A 6 13.26 -22.82 -35.50
N ALA A 7 13.53 -24.12 -35.44
CA ALA A 7 12.61 -25.16 -35.93
C ALA A 7 11.35 -25.25 -35.06
N VAL A 8 11.49 -25.04 -33.75
CA VAL A 8 10.36 -25.01 -32.80
C VAL A 8 9.43 -23.84 -33.14
N LEU A 9 9.97 -22.68 -33.48
CA LEU A 9 9.20 -21.50 -33.94
C LEU A 9 8.72 -21.61 -35.40
N GLY A 10 9.35 -22.45 -36.21
CA GLY A 10 8.99 -22.66 -37.62
C GLY A 10 9.39 -21.52 -38.54
N ILE A 11 10.44 -20.78 -38.19
CA ILE A 11 10.98 -19.65 -38.97
C ILE A 11 12.48 -19.82 -39.19
N ASP A 12 13.01 -19.24 -40.26
CA ASP A 12 14.45 -19.20 -40.48
C ASP A 12 15.13 -18.25 -39.45
N PRO A 13 16.41 -18.50 -39.09
CA PRO A 13 17.14 -17.64 -38.16
C PRO A 13 17.16 -16.18 -38.60
N THR A 14 16.75 -15.28 -37.70
CA THR A 14 16.63 -13.85 -37.99
C THR A 14 16.96 -13.00 -36.77
N ILE A 15 17.45 -11.78 -36.99
CA ILE A 15 17.61 -10.76 -35.94
C ILE A 15 16.34 -9.90 -35.78
N ASP A 16 15.35 -10.05 -36.67
CA ASP A 16 14.07 -9.35 -36.59
C ASP A 16 13.22 -9.91 -35.44
N LYS A 17 13.29 -9.23 -34.30
CA LYS A 17 12.53 -9.55 -33.09
C LYS A 17 11.01 -9.57 -33.34
N SER A 18 10.51 -8.77 -34.29
CA SER A 18 9.09 -8.75 -34.62
C SER A 18 8.66 -10.03 -35.32
N ALA A 19 9.51 -10.58 -36.21
CA ALA A 19 9.27 -11.86 -36.86
C ALA A 19 9.29 -13.03 -35.89
N ILE A 20 10.23 -13.04 -34.93
CA ILE A 20 10.32 -14.05 -33.86
C ILE A 20 9.05 -14.05 -33.00
N ARG A 21 8.60 -12.87 -32.56
CA ARG A 21 7.39 -12.73 -31.72
C ARG A 21 6.13 -13.12 -32.49
N ARG A 22 6.05 -12.80 -33.78
CA ARG A 22 4.91 -13.17 -34.64
C ARG A 22 4.83 -14.69 -34.83
N ALA A 23 5.96 -15.36 -35.06
CA ALA A 23 6.03 -16.81 -35.18
C ALA A 23 5.58 -17.52 -33.90
N TYR A 24 6.03 -17.02 -32.74
CA TYR A 24 5.59 -17.51 -31.42
C TYR A 24 4.07 -17.35 -31.24
N ALA A 25 3.52 -16.18 -31.55
CA ALA A 25 2.08 -15.93 -31.41
C ALA A 25 1.24 -16.83 -32.33
N THR A 26 1.69 -17.06 -33.56
CA THR A 26 1.03 -17.97 -34.50
C THR A 26 1.06 -19.42 -34.00
N LYS A 27 2.18 -19.89 -33.47
CA LYS A 27 2.31 -21.23 -32.89
C LYS A 27 1.50 -21.41 -31.62
N LEU A 28 1.50 -20.41 -30.73
CA LEU A 28 0.72 -20.44 -29.49
C LEU A 28 -0.79 -20.50 -29.77
N LYS A 29 -1.27 -19.72 -30.75
CA LYS A 29 -2.70 -19.70 -31.13
C LYS A 29 -3.17 -21.02 -31.75
N ALA A 30 -2.26 -21.79 -32.33
CA ALA A 30 -2.57 -23.10 -32.93
C ALA A 30 -2.45 -24.26 -31.93
N MET A 31 -2.02 -24.01 -30.69
CA MET A 31 -1.72 -25.02 -29.68
C MET A 31 -2.77 -25.00 -28.56
N ASP A 32 -3.19 -26.19 -28.15
CA ASP A 32 -4.01 -26.38 -26.94
C ASP A 32 -3.07 -26.54 -25.73
N VAL A 33 -2.91 -25.45 -24.98
CA VAL A 33 -1.94 -25.35 -23.88
C VAL A 33 -2.30 -26.27 -22.71
N ASP A 34 -3.59 -26.54 -22.51
CA ASP A 34 -4.06 -27.40 -21.42
C ASP A 34 -3.83 -28.89 -21.72
N ALA A 35 -3.77 -29.25 -23.01
CA ALA A 35 -3.50 -30.60 -23.47
C ALA A 35 -1.99 -30.93 -23.63
N ASP A 36 -1.13 -29.94 -23.89
CA ASP A 36 0.32 -30.12 -24.04
C ASP A 36 1.15 -29.02 -23.32
N PRO A 37 1.20 -29.06 -21.97
CA PRO A 37 1.96 -28.10 -21.18
C PRO A 37 3.48 -28.18 -21.43
N ASP A 38 4.02 -29.37 -21.72
CA ASP A 38 5.44 -29.54 -22.06
C ASP A 38 5.76 -28.92 -23.43
N GLY A 39 4.83 -28.99 -24.39
CA GLY A 39 4.91 -28.30 -25.68
C GLY A 39 4.93 -26.79 -25.53
N PHE A 40 4.13 -26.24 -24.62
CA PHE A 40 4.16 -24.83 -24.27
C PHE A 40 5.49 -24.40 -23.65
N ALA A 41 6.03 -25.19 -22.72
CA ALA A 41 7.33 -24.93 -22.11
C ALA A 41 8.46 -24.90 -23.15
N ARG A 42 8.49 -25.86 -24.09
CA ARG A 42 9.46 -25.88 -25.20
C ARG A 42 9.31 -24.69 -26.14
N LEU A 43 8.07 -24.33 -26.50
CA LEU A 43 7.81 -23.18 -27.37
C LEU A 43 8.26 -21.86 -26.74
N ARG A 44 8.07 -21.72 -25.42
CA ARG A 44 8.52 -20.55 -24.65
C ARG A 44 10.04 -20.50 -24.56
N ALA A 45 10.70 -21.62 -24.23
CA ALA A 45 12.16 -21.70 -24.16
C ALA A 45 12.81 -21.34 -25.50
N ALA A 46 12.26 -21.83 -26.61
CA ALA A 46 12.75 -21.52 -27.95
C ALA A 46 12.61 -20.03 -28.31
N ARG A 47 11.51 -19.37 -27.92
CA ARG A 47 11.34 -17.93 -28.09
C ARG A 47 12.38 -17.15 -27.27
N ASP A 48 12.58 -17.53 -26.02
CA ASP A 48 13.46 -16.81 -25.10
C ASP A 48 14.94 -16.96 -25.54
N ALA A 49 15.35 -18.15 -25.99
CA ALA A 49 16.68 -18.40 -26.54
C ALA A 49 16.94 -17.63 -27.85
N THR A 50 15.98 -17.61 -28.77
CA THR A 50 16.12 -16.89 -30.05
C THR A 50 16.09 -15.37 -29.89
N LEU A 51 15.30 -14.82 -28.94
CA LEU A 51 15.34 -13.39 -28.60
C LEU A 51 16.66 -12.99 -27.94
N ALA A 52 17.22 -13.82 -27.06
CA ALA A 52 18.52 -13.57 -26.44
C ALA A 52 19.68 -13.55 -27.47
N GLY A 53 19.61 -14.43 -28.48
CA GLY A 53 20.55 -14.41 -29.62
C GLY A 53 20.40 -13.17 -30.50
N ALA A 54 19.17 -12.71 -30.73
CA ALA A 54 18.89 -11.47 -31.48
C ALA A 54 19.33 -10.20 -30.74
N ASP A 55 19.32 -10.19 -29.40
CA ASP A 55 19.85 -9.11 -28.56
C ASP A 55 21.38 -9.01 -28.61
N SER A 56 22.06 -10.13 -28.83
CA SER A 56 23.53 -10.21 -28.87
C SER A 56 24.12 -10.02 -30.28
N GLY A 57 23.29 -9.71 -31.29
CA GLY A 57 23.72 -9.54 -32.68
C GLY A 57 24.35 -10.77 -33.35
N THR A 58 24.28 -11.94 -32.70
CA THR A 58 24.97 -13.16 -33.10
C THR A 58 23.95 -14.26 -33.34
N VAL A 59 23.76 -14.66 -34.61
CA VAL A 59 23.01 -15.88 -34.95
C VAL A 59 23.94 -17.07 -34.75
N MET A 60 23.90 -17.67 -33.56
CA MET A 60 24.64 -18.91 -33.28
C MET A 60 23.94 -20.07 -34.00
N VAL A 61 24.58 -20.59 -35.05
CA VAL A 61 24.22 -21.89 -35.65
C VAL A 61 24.95 -22.94 -34.83
N ALA A 62 24.24 -23.63 -33.95
CA ALA A 62 24.77 -24.82 -33.28
C ALA A 62 24.78 -25.98 -34.30
N ASP A 63 25.97 -26.44 -34.69
CA ASP A 63 26.14 -27.76 -35.31
C ASP A 63 26.14 -28.84 -34.20
N GLU A 64 25.52 -29.96 -34.53
CA GLU A 64 25.36 -31.16 -33.70
C GLU A 64 26.69 -31.88 -33.43
N PRO A 65 26.76 -32.78 -32.43
CA PRO A 65 28.01 -33.37 -31.98
C PRO A 65 28.48 -34.47 -32.94
N ASP A 66 29.72 -34.36 -33.42
CA ASP A 66 30.45 -35.51 -33.94
C ASP A 66 30.96 -36.33 -32.75
N GLU A 67 30.45 -37.56 -32.67
CA GLU A 67 31.05 -38.64 -31.89
C GLU A 67 32.48 -38.90 -32.42
N ASP A 68 33.40 -39.14 -31.49
CA ASP A 68 34.79 -39.62 -31.67
C ASP A 68 35.91 -38.57 -31.86
N ALA A 69 36.50 -38.11 -30.75
CA ALA A 69 37.97 -37.96 -30.63
C ALA A 69 38.42 -37.82 -29.17
N ASP A 70 39.30 -38.73 -28.77
CA ASP A 70 40.03 -38.76 -27.50
C ASP A 70 40.91 -37.51 -27.23
N TRP A 71 40.97 -37.14 -25.95
CA TRP A 71 42.04 -36.49 -25.17
C TRP A 71 43.26 -35.87 -25.87
N ILE A 72 43.58 -34.59 -25.57
CA ILE A 72 44.85 -34.05 -24.98
C ILE A 72 44.50 -32.66 -24.36
N ASP A 73 44.56 -32.43 -23.05
CA ASP A 73 45.66 -31.92 -22.19
C ASP A 73 46.43 -30.65 -22.64
N ASP A 74 46.74 -29.81 -21.65
CA ASP A 74 47.72 -28.71 -21.62
C ASP A 74 47.42 -27.33 -22.27
N GLY A 75 47.31 -26.30 -21.41
CA GLY A 75 48.18 -25.12 -21.55
C GLY A 75 47.61 -23.80 -22.09
N ASP A 76 47.69 -22.78 -21.23
CA ASP A 76 47.96 -21.35 -21.50
C ASP A 76 47.01 -20.42 -22.29
N TRP A 77 46.50 -19.45 -21.53
CA TRP A 77 46.41 -17.99 -21.75
C TRP A 77 46.21 -17.39 -23.17
N PHE A 78 45.15 -16.56 -23.25
CA PHE A 78 44.99 -15.30 -23.99
C PHE A 78 45.91 -15.01 -25.18
N ASP A 79 45.33 -14.83 -26.37
CA ASP A 79 45.72 -13.74 -27.27
C ASP A 79 44.56 -13.28 -28.18
N GLU A 80 44.27 -11.98 -28.07
CA GLU A 80 43.92 -11.02 -29.12
C GLU A 80 42.85 -11.37 -30.18
N ILE A 81 41.62 -10.82 -30.03
CA ILE A 81 40.74 -10.56 -31.19
C ILE A 81 40.61 -9.06 -31.40
N ASP A 82 41.22 -8.65 -32.51
CA ASP A 82 41.30 -7.34 -33.12
C ASP A 82 39.90 -6.85 -33.57
N VAL A 83 39.36 -5.83 -32.89
CA VAL A 83 38.06 -5.23 -33.22
C VAL A 83 38.25 -4.14 -34.27
N ALA A 84 38.21 -4.51 -35.56
CA ALA A 84 38.16 -3.50 -36.61
C ALA A 84 37.51 -3.98 -37.92
N ARG A 85 36.17 -3.94 -38.01
CA ARG A 85 35.46 -3.27 -39.13
C ARG A 85 33.95 -3.17 -38.90
N ALA A 86 33.50 -2.01 -38.47
CA ALA A 86 32.09 -1.62 -38.54
C ALA A 86 31.73 -1.30 -40.01
N HIS A 87 30.73 -1.98 -40.56
CA HIS A 87 30.00 -1.49 -41.73
C HIS A 87 28.91 -0.52 -41.24
N HIS A 88 29.03 0.72 -41.70
CA HIS A 88 28.14 1.82 -41.39
C HIS A 88 26.90 1.74 -42.30
N GLU A 89 25.75 1.37 -41.73
CA GLU A 89 24.44 1.58 -42.33
C GLU A 89 23.85 2.89 -41.76
N PRO A 90 23.24 3.78 -42.57
CA PRO A 90 22.83 5.10 -42.10
C PRO A 90 21.68 4.99 -41.08
N PRO A 91 21.57 5.93 -40.12
CA PRO A 91 20.61 5.83 -39.04
C PRO A 91 19.19 6.01 -39.56
N VAL A 92 18.35 5.01 -39.33
CA VAL A 92 16.89 5.18 -39.32
C VAL A 92 16.58 6.13 -38.16
N ALA A 93 15.94 7.26 -38.43
CA ALA A 93 15.59 8.22 -37.38
C ALA A 93 14.70 7.57 -36.30
N ASP A 94 15.01 7.85 -35.02
CA ASP A 94 14.42 7.29 -33.79
C ASP A 94 12.92 7.63 -33.59
N ALA A 95 12.03 7.16 -34.46
CA ALA A 95 10.58 7.35 -34.32
C ALA A 95 10.03 6.78 -32.98
N ASP A 96 10.63 5.70 -32.49
CA ASP A 96 10.27 5.07 -31.21
C ASP A 96 10.68 5.95 -30.00
N GLY A 97 11.78 6.70 -30.12
CA GLY A 97 12.26 7.61 -29.08
C GLY A 97 11.41 8.88 -28.97
N GLU A 98 10.99 9.44 -30.11
CA GLU A 98 10.15 10.65 -30.16
C GLU A 98 8.73 10.39 -29.63
N LEU A 99 8.11 9.26 -30.00
CA LEU A 99 6.81 8.85 -29.46
C LEU A 99 6.87 8.64 -27.94
N THR A 100 7.92 7.99 -27.44
CA THR A 100 8.11 7.75 -26.01
C THR A 100 8.26 9.06 -25.24
N ALA A 101 9.05 10.02 -25.76
CA ALA A 101 9.22 11.33 -25.15
C ALA A 101 7.92 12.15 -25.12
N ALA A 102 7.10 12.07 -26.18
CA ALA A 102 5.81 12.75 -26.24
C ALA A 102 4.82 12.19 -25.20
N ILE A 103 4.71 10.87 -25.08
CA ILE A 103 3.87 10.22 -24.06
C ILE A 103 4.33 10.57 -22.64
N ASP A 104 5.63 10.56 -22.39
CA ASP A 104 6.23 10.98 -21.13
C ASP A 104 5.90 12.43 -20.76
N ALA A 105 5.80 13.33 -21.75
CA ALA A 105 5.39 14.72 -21.52
C ALA A 105 3.92 14.81 -21.10
N HIS A 106 3.03 14.04 -21.73
CA HIS A 106 1.63 13.94 -21.30
C HIS A 106 1.50 13.38 -19.89
N TYR A 107 2.32 12.39 -19.53
CA TYR A 107 2.35 11.82 -18.18
C TYR A 107 2.69 12.86 -17.11
N ARG A 108 3.81 13.58 -17.28
CA ARG A 108 4.26 14.61 -16.32
C ARG A 108 3.23 15.72 -16.17
N ALA A 109 2.72 16.24 -17.31
CA ALA A 109 1.71 17.28 -17.30
C ALA A 109 0.41 16.85 -16.61
N LEU A 110 -0.03 15.60 -16.80
CA LEU A 110 -1.20 15.08 -16.13
C LEU A 110 -1.01 14.98 -14.61
N VAL A 111 0.13 14.43 -14.15
CA VAL A 111 0.43 14.31 -12.71
C VAL A 111 0.46 15.69 -12.04
N ASP A 112 1.13 16.66 -12.66
CA ASP A 112 1.23 18.01 -12.12
C ASP A 112 -0.14 18.67 -11.99
N LEU A 113 -1.04 18.46 -12.96
CA LEU A 113 -2.40 19.01 -12.94
C LEU A 113 -3.32 18.29 -11.94
N LEU A 114 -3.21 16.98 -11.80
CA LEU A 114 -4.03 16.19 -10.87
C LEU A 114 -3.73 16.53 -9.40
N PHE A 115 -2.46 16.81 -9.09
CA PHE A 115 -1.98 17.03 -7.72
C PHE A 115 -1.49 18.46 -7.47
N ALA A 116 -1.99 19.44 -8.24
CA ALA A 116 -1.77 20.85 -7.99
C ALA A 116 -2.39 21.31 -6.64
N ASP A 117 -1.88 22.43 -6.10
CA ASP A 117 -2.29 23.05 -4.83
C ASP A 117 -3.82 23.10 -4.63
N ASP A 118 -4.31 23.15 -3.39
CA ASP A 118 -5.73 23.02 -2.98
C ASP A 118 -6.75 24.03 -3.58
N ALA A 119 -6.36 24.88 -4.53
CA ALA A 119 -7.26 25.78 -5.25
C ALA A 119 -8.19 25.01 -6.21
N PRO A 120 -9.51 25.29 -6.25
CA PRO A 120 -10.43 24.64 -7.19
C PRO A 120 -9.94 24.73 -8.64
N PRO A 121 -9.99 23.63 -9.42
CA PRO A 121 -9.47 23.62 -10.78
C PRO A 121 -10.28 24.58 -11.68
N THR A 122 -9.57 25.35 -12.49
CA THR A 122 -10.14 26.19 -13.53
C THR A 122 -10.64 25.35 -14.69
N VAL A 123 -11.55 25.92 -15.51
CA VAL A 123 -12.05 25.26 -16.73
C VAL A 123 -10.89 24.86 -17.65
N THR A 124 -9.90 25.73 -17.80
CA THR A 124 -8.70 25.47 -18.61
C THR A 124 -7.88 24.29 -18.07
N GLU A 125 -7.72 24.18 -16.75
CA GLU A 125 -7.03 23.04 -16.14
C GLU A 125 -7.80 21.74 -16.32
N LEU A 126 -9.13 21.75 -16.18
CA LEU A 126 -9.97 20.58 -16.43
C LEU A 126 -9.88 20.11 -17.89
N ASP A 127 -9.87 21.05 -18.84
CA ASP A 127 -9.66 20.76 -20.27
C ASP A 127 -8.26 20.17 -20.52
N ALA A 128 -7.23 20.70 -19.86
CA ALA A 128 -5.86 20.18 -19.95
C ALA A 128 -5.73 18.77 -19.35
N ILE A 129 -6.30 18.52 -18.17
CA ILE A 129 -6.39 17.19 -17.56
C ILE A 129 -7.02 16.21 -18.53
N ALA A 130 -8.17 16.57 -19.09
CA ALA A 130 -8.87 15.74 -20.05
C ALA A 130 -8.06 15.52 -21.34
N HIS A 131 -7.34 16.52 -21.82
CA HIS A 131 -6.46 16.43 -22.99
C HIS A 131 -5.30 15.45 -22.75
N HIS A 132 -4.51 15.66 -21.69
CA HIS A 132 -3.34 14.81 -21.41
C HIS A 132 -3.74 13.38 -21.04
N GLY A 133 -4.80 13.20 -20.24
CA GLY A 133 -5.27 11.85 -19.91
C GLY A 133 -5.80 11.08 -21.11
N ARG A 134 -6.53 11.72 -22.04
CA ARG A 134 -6.96 11.04 -23.27
C ARG A 134 -5.80 10.66 -24.18
N ALA A 135 -4.73 11.47 -24.22
CA ALA A 135 -3.53 11.12 -24.98
C ALA A 135 -2.85 9.87 -24.42
N LEU A 136 -2.77 9.74 -23.09
CA LEU A 136 -2.23 8.54 -22.43
C LEU A 136 -3.14 7.31 -22.61
N LEU A 137 -4.47 7.50 -22.54
CA LEU A 137 -5.45 6.42 -22.78
C LEU A 137 -5.48 5.97 -24.25
N ALA A 138 -4.91 6.75 -25.17
CA ALA A 138 -4.77 6.41 -26.59
C ALA A 138 -3.38 5.83 -26.92
N ASP A 139 -2.53 5.57 -25.93
CA ASP A 139 -1.21 4.97 -26.14
C ASP A 139 -1.34 3.55 -26.73
N PRO A 140 -0.77 3.25 -27.91
CA PRO A 140 -0.83 1.92 -28.52
C PRO A 140 -0.27 0.80 -27.63
N ARG A 141 0.61 1.13 -26.68
CA ARG A 141 1.15 0.16 -25.72
C ARG A 141 0.07 -0.42 -24.79
N LEU A 142 -1.10 0.23 -24.67
CA LEU A 142 -2.25 -0.33 -23.93
C LEU A 142 -2.84 -1.58 -24.57
N GLU A 143 -2.47 -1.92 -25.81
CA GLU A 143 -2.81 -3.22 -26.40
C GLU A 143 -1.95 -4.37 -25.84
N GLN A 144 -0.83 -4.05 -25.16
CA GLN A 144 0.07 -5.03 -24.55
C GLN A 144 -0.42 -5.35 -23.13
N VAL A 145 -0.71 -6.63 -22.86
CA VAL A 145 -1.35 -7.09 -21.62
C VAL A 145 -0.65 -6.59 -20.34
N ASP A 146 0.68 -6.72 -20.26
CA ASP A 146 1.43 -6.32 -19.06
C ASP A 146 1.41 -4.79 -18.86
N PHE A 147 1.57 -4.03 -19.95
CA PHE A 147 1.52 -2.57 -19.89
C PHE A 147 0.12 -2.06 -19.56
N ALA A 148 -0.92 -2.66 -20.14
CA ALA A 148 -2.31 -2.35 -19.86
C ALA A 148 -2.66 -2.57 -18.39
N ALA A 149 -2.21 -3.68 -17.80
CA ALA A 149 -2.45 -3.98 -16.39
C ALA A 149 -1.75 -2.98 -15.44
N SER A 150 -0.51 -2.56 -15.78
CA SER A 150 0.20 -1.54 -15.03
C SER A 150 -0.43 -0.15 -15.19
N ALA A 151 -0.84 0.21 -16.41
CA ALA A 151 -1.51 1.47 -16.70
C ALA A 151 -2.89 1.55 -16.04
N GLU A 152 -3.69 0.47 -16.09
CA GLU A 152 -5.00 0.37 -15.45
C GLU A 152 -4.88 0.67 -13.95
N ARG A 153 -3.91 0.05 -13.28
CA ARG A 153 -3.66 0.27 -11.85
C ARG A 153 -3.26 1.71 -11.56
N TRP A 154 -2.34 2.26 -12.35
CA TRP A 154 -1.90 3.64 -12.18
C TRP A 154 -3.06 4.63 -12.37
N PHE A 155 -3.87 4.47 -13.43
CA PHE A 155 -5.04 5.32 -13.66
C PHE A 155 -6.06 5.18 -12.53
N ALA A 156 -6.36 3.96 -12.10
CA ALA A 156 -7.31 3.72 -11.01
C ALA A 156 -6.89 4.47 -9.73
N ASP A 157 -5.65 4.27 -9.26
CA ASP A 157 -5.15 4.83 -8.01
C ASP A 157 -5.05 6.37 -8.06
N ASN A 158 -4.50 6.92 -9.15
CA ASN A 158 -4.30 8.37 -9.27
C ASN A 158 -5.61 9.10 -9.51
N LEU A 159 -6.52 8.55 -10.32
CA LEU A 159 -7.80 9.20 -10.57
C LEU A 159 -8.70 9.17 -9.33
N ALA A 160 -8.74 8.07 -8.58
CA ALA A 160 -9.47 8.00 -7.31
C ALA A 160 -8.93 9.02 -6.29
N SER A 161 -7.60 9.10 -6.16
CA SER A 161 -6.94 9.99 -5.18
C SER A 161 -7.04 11.48 -5.54
N ALA A 162 -7.10 11.82 -6.83
CA ALA A 162 -7.16 13.19 -7.31
C ALA A 162 -8.59 13.74 -7.47
N VAL A 163 -9.60 13.01 -7.00
CA VAL A 163 -10.98 13.51 -6.95
C VAL A 163 -11.05 14.79 -6.10
N PRO A 164 -11.73 15.86 -6.56
CA PRO A 164 -12.59 15.97 -7.75
C PRO A 164 -11.88 16.43 -9.03
N ARG A 165 -10.58 16.73 -9.02
CA ARG A 165 -9.85 17.24 -10.20
C ARG A 165 -9.82 16.23 -11.35
N SER A 166 -9.82 14.94 -11.04
CA SER A 166 -9.84 13.84 -11.99
C SER A 166 -11.20 13.59 -12.65
N ASP A 167 -12.28 14.28 -12.25
CA ASP A 167 -13.65 14.04 -12.72
C ASP A 167 -13.79 13.94 -14.27
N PRO A 168 -13.14 14.81 -15.09
CA PRO A 168 -13.22 14.72 -16.55
C PRO A 168 -12.63 13.44 -17.17
N LEU A 169 -11.79 12.70 -16.44
CA LEU A 169 -11.12 11.49 -16.94
C LEU A 169 -11.74 10.18 -16.43
N LEU A 170 -12.65 10.24 -15.45
CA LEU A 170 -13.23 9.04 -14.85
C LEU A 170 -13.94 8.18 -15.91
N GLU A 171 -14.84 8.77 -16.69
CA GLU A 171 -15.57 8.03 -17.73
C GLU A 171 -14.67 7.56 -18.89
N PRO A 172 -13.77 8.39 -19.45
CA PRO A 172 -12.79 7.92 -20.45
C PRO A 172 -11.93 6.74 -19.98
N ALA A 173 -11.39 6.80 -18.75
CA ALA A 173 -10.57 5.72 -18.21
C ALA A 173 -11.40 4.45 -17.97
N ALA A 174 -12.59 4.60 -17.38
CA ALA A 174 -13.49 3.48 -17.14
C ALA A 174 -13.92 2.79 -18.44
N ALA A 175 -14.07 3.54 -19.55
CA ALA A 175 -14.34 3.00 -20.86
C ALA A 175 -13.12 2.26 -21.45
N ALA A 176 -11.92 2.84 -21.34
CA ALA A 176 -10.69 2.25 -21.87
C ALA A 176 -10.33 0.90 -21.21
N PHE A 177 -10.55 0.78 -19.90
CA PHE A 177 -10.22 -0.43 -19.13
C PHE A 177 -11.43 -1.33 -18.84
N GLY A 178 -12.64 -0.96 -19.31
CA GLY A 178 -13.85 -1.76 -19.11
C GLY A 178 -14.33 -1.86 -17.65
N TRP A 179 -14.06 -0.86 -16.81
CA TRP A 179 -14.38 -0.89 -15.39
C TRP A 179 -15.88 -0.97 -15.10
N ILE A 180 -16.70 -0.28 -15.90
CA ILE A 180 -18.17 -0.25 -15.71
C ILE A 180 -18.78 -1.63 -15.94
N ASP A 181 -18.30 -2.37 -16.94
CA ASP A 181 -18.77 -3.71 -17.26
C ASP A 181 -18.35 -4.72 -16.19
N ARG A 182 -17.17 -4.47 -15.59
CA ARG A 182 -16.60 -5.25 -14.48
C ARG A 182 -17.01 -4.76 -13.09
N ARG A 183 -18.03 -3.90 -12.95
CA ARG A 183 -18.40 -3.34 -11.63
C ARG A 183 -18.75 -4.40 -10.57
N ASP A 184 -19.32 -5.52 -11.01
CA ASP A 184 -19.74 -6.64 -10.15
C ASP A 184 -18.66 -7.75 -10.11
N ASP A 185 -17.53 -7.54 -10.79
CA ASP A 185 -16.37 -8.43 -10.80
C ASP A 185 -15.52 -8.19 -9.54
N TYR A 186 -15.28 -9.26 -8.79
CA TYR A 186 -14.48 -9.20 -7.57
C TYR A 186 -12.99 -8.92 -7.85
N THR A 187 -12.54 -9.09 -9.09
CA THR A 187 -11.16 -8.79 -9.53
C THR A 187 -10.96 -7.32 -9.91
N LEU A 188 -12.03 -6.52 -9.99
CA LEU A 188 -11.92 -5.09 -10.26
C LEU A 188 -11.15 -4.41 -9.12
N LEU A 189 -10.15 -3.60 -9.48
CA LEU A 189 -9.32 -2.87 -8.53
C LEU A 189 -10.18 -2.01 -7.59
N PRO A 190 -9.87 -1.92 -6.28
CA PRO A 190 -10.63 -1.09 -5.34
C PRO A 190 -10.75 0.37 -5.78
N ALA A 191 -9.65 0.99 -6.21
CA ALA A 191 -9.66 2.36 -6.71
C ALA A 191 -10.50 2.51 -8.00
N ALA A 192 -10.49 1.52 -8.89
CA ALA A 192 -11.36 1.53 -10.08
C ALA A 192 -12.84 1.39 -9.70
N ARG A 193 -13.15 0.64 -8.63
CA ARG A 193 -14.51 0.55 -8.07
C ARG A 193 -14.98 1.89 -7.53
N GLU A 194 -14.14 2.59 -6.77
CA GLU A 194 -14.43 3.95 -6.28
C GLU A 194 -14.73 4.91 -7.45
N VAL A 195 -13.93 4.82 -8.52
CA VAL A 195 -14.16 5.58 -9.75
C VAL A 195 -15.53 5.23 -10.36
N VAL A 196 -15.86 3.95 -10.51
CA VAL A 196 -17.16 3.50 -11.06
C VAL A 196 -18.34 3.95 -10.19
N GLU A 197 -18.22 3.85 -8.87
CA GLU A 197 -19.24 4.33 -7.91
C GLU A 197 -19.44 5.84 -8.04
N ARG A 198 -18.35 6.60 -8.14
CA ARG A 198 -18.39 8.05 -8.37
C ARG A 198 -19.02 8.40 -9.71
N ILE A 199 -18.69 7.71 -10.80
CA ILE A 199 -19.34 7.90 -12.11
C ILE A 199 -20.85 7.65 -11.98
N GLY A 200 -21.25 6.56 -11.33
CA GLY A 200 -22.66 6.23 -11.09
C GLY A 200 -23.39 7.32 -10.31
N ALA A 201 -22.78 7.80 -9.23
CA ALA A 201 -23.33 8.88 -8.41
C ALA A 201 -23.44 10.20 -9.19
N THR A 202 -22.41 10.60 -9.93
CA THR A 202 -22.41 11.82 -10.74
C THR A 202 -23.49 11.76 -11.84
N ARG A 203 -23.62 10.63 -12.54
CA ARG A 203 -24.68 10.43 -13.55
C ARG A 203 -26.07 10.49 -12.94
N TYR A 204 -26.26 9.86 -11.78
CA TYR A 204 -27.54 9.90 -11.08
C TYR A 204 -27.89 11.34 -10.64
N VAL A 205 -26.93 12.08 -10.10
CA VAL A 205 -27.12 13.47 -9.68
C VAL A 205 -27.35 14.40 -10.87
N ALA A 206 -26.70 14.16 -12.01
CA ALA A 206 -26.99 14.90 -13.24
C ALA A 206 -28.45 14.68 -13.69
N LEU A 207 -28.97 13.45 -13.62
CA LEU A 207 -30.39 13.16 -13.90
C LEU A 207 -31.32 13.88 -12.92
N LEU A 208 -31.00 13.88 -11.63
CA LEU A 208 -31.80 14.60 -10.62
C LEU A 208 -31.72 16.13 -10.80
N SER A 209 -30.63 16.64 -11.32
CA SER A 209 -30.41 18.07 -11.55
C SER A 209 -31.16 18.60 -12.79
N ASP A 210 -31.66 17.71 -13.67
CA ASP A 210 -32.50 18.08 -14.80
C ASP A 210 -33.88 18.59 -14.32
N PRO A 211 -34.29 19.83 -14.67
CA PRO A 211 -35.60 20.39 -14.28
C PRO A 211 -36.82 19.57 -14.70
N SER A 212 -36.69 18.72 -15.72
CA SER A 212 -37.74 17.83 -16.20
C SER A 212 -37.88 16.52 -15.41
N HIS A 213 -36.88 16.18 -14.58
CA HIS A 213 -36.88 14.94 -13.82
C HIS A 213 -37.90 15.00 -12.67
N ARG A 214 -38.68 13.92 -12.45
CA ARG A 214 -39.72 13.87 -11.39
C ARG A 214 -39.15 14.21 -10.00
N LEU A 215 -37.96 13.68 -9.70
CA LEU A 215 -37.30 13.86 -8.41
C LEU A 215 -36.49 15.16 -8.29
N HIS A 216 -36.51 16.03 -9.31
CA HIS A 216 -35.71 17.27 -9.33
C HIS A 216 -35.96 18.17 -8.12
N ARG A 217 -37.23 18.37 -7.77
CA ARG A 217 -37.60 19.19 -6.60
C ARG A 217 -37.13 18.56 -5.28
N ALA A 218 -37.20 17.24 -5.16
CA ALA A 218 -36.73 16.54 -3.96
C ALA A 218 -35.22 16.64 -3.81
N TRP A 219 -34.47 16.56 -4.92
CA TRP A 219 -33.03 16.78 -4.95
C TRP A 219 -32.68 18.23 -4.57
N GLN A 220 -33.30 19.24 -5.20
CA GLN A 220 -33.10 20.64 -4.84
C GLN A 220 -33.41 20.93 -3.37
N ASP A 221 -34.49 20.33 -2.85
CA ASP A 221 -34.86 20.45 -1.44
C ASP A 221 -33.77 19.87 -0.52
N LEU A 222 -32.99 18.87 -0.94
CA LEU A 222 -31.90 18.26 -0.14
C LEU A 222 -30.55 18.98 -0.32
N THR A 223 -30.32 19.67 -1.45
CA THR A 223 -29.03 20.31 -1.76
C THR A 223 -28.99 21.82 -1.55
N HIS A 224 -30.12 22.48 -1.30
CA HIS A 224 -30.14 23.92 -1.06
C HIS A 224 -30.69 24.27 0.33
N ALA A 225 -29.93 25.08 1.06
CA ALA A 225 -30.38 25.67 2.33
C ALA A 225 -31.32 26.85 2.06
N ASP A 226 -32.63 26.61 2.10
CA ASP A 226 -33.64 27.65 1.84
C ASP A 226 -34.57 27.94 3.04
N GLY A 227 -34.32 27.31 4.19
CA GLY A 227 -35.10 27.47 5.43
C GLY A 227 -36.56 26.97 5.35
N ARG A 228 -37.00 26.37 4.24
CA ARG A 228 -38.37 25.87 4.05
C ARG A 228 -38.46 24.40 4.47
N LYS A 229 -39.61 23.95 4.99
CA LYS A 229 -39.82 22.52 5.31
C LYS A 229 -39.73 21.66 4.04
N LEU A 230 -39.05 20.51 4.12
CA LEU A 230 -38.96 19.50 3.05
C LEU A 230 -40.35 19.18 2.47
N ARG A 231 -40.52 19.39 1.16
CA ARG A 231 -41.77 19.08 0.43
C ARG A 231 -41.63 17.73 -0.28
N GLY A 232 -42.75 17.10 -0.65
CA GLY A 232 -42.71 15.85 -1.42
C GLY A 232 -42.07 14.67 -0.67
N ARG A 233 -42.59 14.33 0.53
CA ARG A 233 -42.01 13.32 1.43
C ARG A 233 -41.75 11.94 0.80
N GLY A 234 -42.56 11.53 -0.18
CA GLY A 234 -42.37 10.26 -0.90
C GLY A 234 -41.16 10.32 -1.85
N ASP A 235 -41.05 11.40 -2.62
CA ASP A 235 -39.94 11.62 -3.54
C ASP A 235 -38.61 11.79 -2.77
N VAL A 236 -38.62 12.50 -1.63
CA VAL A 236 -37.45 12.62 -0.74
C VAL A 236 -37.04 11.27 -0.15
N ALA A 237 -38.00 10.43 0.27
CA ALA A 237 -37.69 9.08 0.75
C ALA A 237 -37.06 8.22 -0.34
N GLU A 238 -37.53 8.34 -1.59
CA GLU A 238 -37.02 7.62 -2.74
C GLU A 238 -35.59 8.03 -3.08
N VAL A 239 -35.30 9.33 -3.10
CA VAL A 239 -33.94 9.86 -3.29
C VAL A 239 -33.02 9.36 -2.17
N MET A 240 -33.40 9.54 -0.90
CA MET A 240 -32.58 9.11 0.24
C MET A 240 -32.34 7.60 0.25
N THR A 241 -33.34 6.79 -0.10
CA THR A 241 -33.18 5.33 -0.19
C THR A 241 -32.22 4.97 -1.32
N THR A 242 -32.37 5.58 -2.51
CA THR A 242 -31.50 5.30 -3.66
C THR A 242 -30.06 5.72 -3.38
N VAL A 243 -29.86 6.90 -2.79
CA VAL A 243 -28.53 7.39 -2.41
C VAL A 243 -27.90 6.46 -1.38
N ARG A 244 -28.55 6.16 -0.26
CA ARG A 244 -27.98 5.32 0.81
C ARG A 244 -27.73 3.86 0.41
N THR A 245 -28.49 3.33 -0.54
CA THR A 245 -28.37 1.92 -0.96
C THR A 245 -27.48 1.71 -2.17
N ARG A 246 -27.44 2.68 -3.11
CA ARG A 246 -26.80 2.52 -4.41
C ARG A 246 -25.70 3.52 -4.70
N TYR A 247 -25.78 4.74 -4.17
CA TYR A 247 -24.82 5.82 -4.44
C TYR A 247 -24.45 6.59 -3.15
N PRO A 248 -23.89 5.91 -2.13
CA PRO A 248 -23.71 6.49 -0.80
C PRO A 248 -22.84 7.75 -0.79
N ILE A 249 -21.88 7.84 -1.73
CA ILE A 249 -21.03 9.03 -1.88
C ILE A 249 -21.83 10.31 -2.17
N ALA A 250 -22.99 10.21 -2.84
CA ALA A 250 -23.82 11.37 -3.20
C ALA A 250 -24.48 12.05 -1.99
N GLU A 251 -24.55 11.39 -0.82
CA GLU A 251 -25.07 11.99 0.41
C GLU A 251 -24.18 13.16 0.87
N HIS A 252 -22.86 13.09 0.63
CA HIS A 252 -21.92 14.17 0.95
C HIS A 252 -22.09 15.42 0.08
N TRP A 253 -22.84 15.34 -1.01
CA TRP A 253 -23.15 16.48 -1.88
C TRP A 253 -24.47 17.16 -1.50
N MET A 254 -25.21 16.61 -0.54
CA MET A 254 -26.41 17.21 0.03
C MET A 254 -26.05 18.15 1.18
N GLU A 255 -26.97 19.03 1.54
CA GLU A 255 -26.83 19.90 2.70
C GLU A 255 -27.00 19.10 4.00
N PRO A 256 -25.98 19.05 4.90
CA PRO A 256 -26.02 18.21 6.09
C PRO A 256 -27.23 18.49 6.99
N GLU A 257 -27.63 19.75 7.12
CA GLU A 257 -28.80 20.16 7.92
C GLU A 257 -30.11 19.59 7.36
N ARG A 258 -30.22 19.45 6.04
CA ARG A 258 -31.42 18.94 5.36
C ARG A 258 -31.56 17.44 5.57
N VAL A 259 -30.45 16.71 5.46
CA VAL A 259 -30.38 15.28 5.78
C VAL A 259 -30.76 15.04 7.24
N ALA A 260 -30.22 15.83 8.17
CA ALA A 260 -30.56 15.73 9.59
C ALA A 260 -32.05 16.02 9.89
N GLN A 261 -32.65 17.03 9.23
CA GLN A 261 -34.09 17.32 9.34
C GLN A 261 -34.96 16.14 8.86
N TRP A 262 -34.54 15.45 7.80
CA TRP A 262 -35.21 14.26 7.30
C TRP A 262 -35.14 13.10 8.31
N ASP A 263 -33.95 12.82 8.84
CA ASP A 263 -33.72 11.73 9.77
C ASP A 263 -34.46 11.94 11.11
N ALA A 264 -34.46 13.17 11.66
CA ALA A 264 -35.23 13.52 12.85
C ALA A 264 -36.74 13.26 12.65
N ALA A 265 -37.27 13.65 11.50
CA ALA A 265 -38.67 13.41 11.14
C ALA A 265 -38.99 11.94 10.85
N ALA A 266 -37.98 11.09 10.60
CA ALA A 266 -38.13 9.64 10.42
C ALA A 266 -38.12 8.89 11.78
N VAL A 267 -37.31 9.33 12.74
CA VAL A 267 -37.25 8.76 14.11
C VAL A 267 -38.56 8.99 14.89
N GLU A 268 -39.21 10.15 14.73
CA GLU A 268 -40.54 10.38 15.31
C GLU A 268 -41.63 9.43 14.78
N ARG A 269 -41.41 8.76 13.64
CA ARG A 269 -42.39 7.82 13.04
C ARG A 269 -42.36 6.42 13.66
N THR A 270 -41.39 6.09 14.51
CA THR A 270 -41.40 4.84 15.27
C THR A 270 -42.37 4.93 16.46
N SER A 271 -43.67 4.88 16.15
CA SER A 271 -44.82 4.75 17.06
C SER A 271 -44.81 3.41 17.83
N PRO A 272 -45.49 3.28 19.01
CA PRO A 272 -45.26 2.26 20.06
C PRO A 272 -45.56 0.80 19.70
N GLY A 273 -45.87 0.48 18.45
CA GLY A 273 -46.21 -0.88 18.00
C GLY A 273 -45.02 -1.84 17.83
N LYS A 274 -43.78 -1.38 18.04
CA LYS A 274 -42.55 -2.20 17.83
C LYS A 274 -41.99 -2.88 19.09
N ILE A 275 -42.61 -2.70 20.27
CA ILE A 275 -42.20 -3.38 21.51
C ILE A 275 -42.46 -4.90 21.41
N THR A 276 -43.48 -5.32 20.67
CA THR A 276 -43.81 -6.74 20.45
C THR A 276 -42.80 -7.49 19.58
N VAL A 277 -42.18 -6.84 18.60
CA VAL A 277 -41.17 -7.47 17.72
C VAL A 277 -39.85 -7.66 18.46
N TRP A 278 -39.43 -6.68 19.27
CA TRP A 278 -38.22 -6.83 20.10
C TRP A 278 -38.36 -7.88 21.20
N ALA A 279 -39.56 -8.06 21.76
CA ALA A 279 -39.83 -9.16 22.68
C ALA A 279 -39.72 -10.54 22.01
N ILE A 280 -40.18 -10.68 20.76
CA ILE A 280 -40.04 -11.92 19.99
C ILE A 280 -38.57 -12.18 19.64
N ILE A 281 -37.82 -11.16 19.24
CA ILE A 281 -36.38 -11.29 18.95
C ILE A 281 -35.61 -11.68 20.23
N ALA A 282 -35.91 -11.05 21.38
CA ALA A 282 -35.30 -11.40 22.65
C ALA A 282 -35.60 -12.86 23.06
N VAL A 283 -36.84 -13.32 22.87
CA VAL A 283 -37.22 -14.71 23.14
C VAL A 283 -36.51 -15.68 22.21
N VAL A 284 -36.40 -15.37 20.91
CA VAL A 284 -35.67 -16.21 19.94
C VAL A 284 -34.16 -16.24 20.23
N VAL A 285 -33.58 -15.13 20.67
CA VAL A 285 -32.16 -15.03 21.05
C VAL A 285 -31.88 -15.80 22.34
N ILE A 286 -32.75 -15.70 23.35
CA ILE A 286 -32.64 -16.47 24.60
C ILE A 286 -32.82 -17.97 24.32
N LEU A 287 -33.77 -18.34 23.45
CA LEU A 287 -33.98 -19.73 23.05
C LEU A 287 -32.78 -20.29 22.27
N ARG A 288 -32.12 -19.47 21.43
CA ARG A 288 -30.86 -19.84 20.74
C ARG A 288 -29.68 -19.99 21.69
N LEU A 289 -29.55 -19.11 22.69
CA LEU A 289 -28.51 -19.18 23.72
C LEU A 289 -28.65 -20.41 24.62
N LEU A 290 -29.88 -20.88 24.83
CA LEU A 290 -30.16 -22.08 25.62
C LEU A 290 -30.01 -23.40 24.82
N MET A 291 -30.06 -23.36 23.48
CA MET A 291 -30.09 -24.57 22.65
C MET A 291 -28.80 -24.87 21.87
N ASN A 292 -27.79 -24.00 21.82
CA ASN A 292 -26.62 -24.26 20.98
C ASN A 292 -25.29 -23.89 21.65
N GLY A 293 -24.63 -24.91 22.21
CA GLY A 293 -23.19 -24.86 22.46
C GLY A 293 -22.42 -25.01 21.15
N GLY A 294 -21.56 -24.03 20.86
CA GLY A 294 -20.39 -24.18 19.99
C GLY A 294 -20.63 -24.15 18.48
N SER A 295 -20.66 -22.95 17.91
CA SER A 295 -19.85 -22.58 16.73
C SER A 295 -20.09 -21.11 16.39
N GLU A 296 -19.08 -20.28 16.62
CA GLU A 296 -19.04 -18.92 16.06
C GLU A 296 -18.98 -19.02 14.53
N PRO A 297 -19.70 -18.14 13.78
CA PRO A 297 -19.54 -18.07 12.34
C PRO A 297 -18.14 -17.54 12.00
N GLU A 298 -17.38 -18.28 11.18
CA GLU A 298 -16.10 -17.82 10.65
C GLU A 298 -16.26 -16.47 9.93
N PRO A 299 -15.35 -15.51 10.16
CA PRO A 299 -15.38 -14.24 9.43
C PRO A 299 -15.11 -14.47 7.94
N VAL A 300 -15.91 -13.79 7.10
CA VAL A 300 -15.75 -13.76 5.64
C VAL A 300 -14.38 -13.15 5.30
N ARG A 301 -13.48 -13.96 4.74
CA ARG A 301 -12.18 -13.50 4.23
C ARG A 301 -12.37 -12.85 2.86
N VAL A 302 -12.31 -11.51 2.80
CA VAL A 302 -12.13 -10.77 1.55
C VAL A 302 -10.73 -11.09 0.97
N PRO A 303 -10.59 -11.48 -0.30
CA PRO A 303 -9.27 -11.68 -0.90
C PRO A 303 -8.60 -10.32 -1.11
N VAL A 304 -7.63 -10.01 -0.26
CA VAL A 304 -6.70 -8.90 -0.49
C VAL A 304 -5.76 -9.33 -1.60
N VAL A 305 -5.84 -8.69 -2.78
CA VAL A 305 -4.82 -8.86 -3.84
C VAL A 305 -3.55 -8.21 -3.33
N GLN A 306 -2.70 -9.02 -2.70
CA GLN A 306 -1.42 -8.61 -2.19
C GLN A 306 -0.47 -8.43 -3.37
N VAL A 307 -0.06 -7.19 -3.65
CA VAL A 307 0.93 -6.88 -4.69
C VAL A 307 2.30 -7.20 -4.11
N MET A 308 3.06 -8.10 -4.74
CA MET A 308 4.38 -8.46 -4.24
C MET A 308 5.28 -7.22 -4.17
N PRO A 309 5.75 -6.81 -2.98
CA PRO A 309 6.61 -5.65 -2.85
C PRO A 309 8.00 -5.95 -3.43
N ASP A 310 8.53 -5.04 -4.25
CA ASP A 310 9.92 -5.11 -4.70
C ASP A 310 10.89 -4.62 -3.60
N ALA A 311 12.19 -4.77 -3.85
CA ALA A 311 13.23 -4.37 -2.89
C ALA A 311 13.22 -2.86 -2.58
N ASN A 312 12.81 -2.01 -3.52
CA ASN A 312 12.71 -0.57 -3.30
C ASN A 312 11.51 -0.21 -2.44
N ALA A 313 10.35 -0.80 -2.69
CA ALA A 313 9.14 -0.62 -1.91
C ALA A 313 9.34 -1.10 -0.46
N ALA A 314 9.98 -2.27 -0.28
CA ALA A 314 10.34 -2.79 1.03
C ALA A 314 11.35 -1.88 1.75
N ALA A 315 12.42 -1.44 1.07
CA ALA A 315 13.40 -0.52 1.64
C ALA A 315 12.79 0.84 2.04
N GLN A 316 11.94 1.40 1.19
CA GLN A 316 11.26 2.68 1.44
C GLN A 316 10.36 2.58 2.67
N THR A 317 9.62 1.49 2.80
CA THR A 317 8.76 1.23 3.97
C THR A 317 9.58 1.09 5.26
N LEU A 318 10.64 0.27 5.22
CA LEU A 318 11.44 -0.08 6.39
C LEU A 318 12.36 1.05 6.86
N THR A 319 12.84 1.90 5.95
CA THR A 319 13.93 2.86 6.24
C THR A 319 13.67 4.28 5.75
N GLY A 320 12.61 4.50 4.97
CA GLY A 320 12.36 5.79 4.29
C GLY A 320 13.32 6.07 3.13
N ARG A 321 14.06 5.06 2.66
CA ARG A 321 15.10 5.17 1.63
C ARG A 321 14.97 4.07 0.57
N ARG A 322 15.47 4.34 -0.64
CA ARG A 322 15.55 3.33 -1.71
C ARG A 322 16.65 2.30 -1.45
N ILE A 323 16.59 1.13 -2.09
CA ILE A 323 17.49 0.02 -1.75
C ILE A 323 18.97 0.35 -1.93
N GLY A 324 19.35 1.12 -2.96
CA GLY A 324 20.74 1.52 -3.19
C GLY A 324 21.28 2.48 -2.12
N GLU A 325 20.42 3.31 -1.54
CA GLU A 325 20.80 4.20 -0.43
C GLU A 325 20.94 3.42 0.88
N VAL A 326 20.10 2.39 1.07
CA VAL A 326 20.24 1.46 2.20
C VAL A 326 21.55 0.69 2.07
N GLU A 327 21.90 0.18 0.89
CA GLU A 327 23.13 -0.56 0.65
C GLU A 327 24.39 0.24 0.97
N ALA A 328 24.40 1.53 0.62
CA ALA A 328 25.51 2.43 0.93
C ALA A 328 25.75 2.64 2.45
N VAL A 329 24.69 2.52 3.27
CA VAL A 329 24.76 2.75 4.73
C VAL A 329 24.85 1.44 5.51
N ASN A 330 24.12 0.42 5.07
CA ASN A 330 23.95 -0.86 5.74
C ASN A 330 23.74 -1.98 4.69
N PRO A 331 24.81 -2.50 4.10
CA PRO A 331 24.72 -3.54 3.06
C PRO A 331 24.06 -4.82 3.58
N GLY A 332 24.31 -5.19 4.85
CA GLY A 332 23.70 -6.37 5.46
C GLY A 332 22.17 -6.28 5.59
N LEU A 333 21.63 -5.08 5.81
CA LEU A 333 20.19 -4.83 5.76
C LEU A 333 19.66 -4.87 4.33
N ALA A 334 20.34 -4.23 3.37
CA ALA A 334 19.93 -4.25 1.96
C ALA A 334 19.84 -5.70 1.42
N ASP A 335 20.80 -6.54 1.74
CA ASP A 335 20.78 -7.96 1.37
C ASP A 335 19.65 -8.73 2.03
N ALA A 336 19.33 -8.42 3.30
CA ALA A 336 18.20 -9.05 3.98
C ALA A 336 16.86 -8.62 3.37
N ILE A 337 16.73 -7.36 2.95
CA ILE A 337 15.55 -6.87 2.23
C ILE A 337 15.40 -7.61 0.90
N ARG A 338 16.47 -7.71 0.10
CA ARG A 338 16.47 -8.45 -1.17
C ARG A 338 16.02 -9.91 -0.99
N ARG A 339 16.49 -10.57 0.08
CA ARG A 339 16.07 -11.94 0.42
C ARG A 339 14.62 -12.04 0.87
N ALA A 340 14.10 -11.03 1.56
CA ALA A 340 12.72 -11.02 2.05
C ALA A 340 11.68 -10.81 0.94
N VAL A 341 12.07 -10.20 -0.18
CA VAL A 341 11.18 -9.93 -1.34
C VAL A 341 11.31 -10.97 -2.46
N VAL A 342 12.00 -12.09 -2.22
CA VAL A 342 12.12 -13.16 -3.21
C VAL A 342 10.73 -13.73 -3.49
N PRO A 343 10.32 -13.88 -4.76
CA PRO A 343 9.03 -14.44 -5.10
C PRO A 343 8.84 -15.82 -4.46
N PRO A 344 7.66 -16.10 -3.88
CA PRO A 344 7.38 -17.41 -3.30
C PRO A 344 7.38 -18.49 -4.39
N ALA A 345 7.69 -19.73 -3.99
CA ALA A 345 7.61 -20.88 -4.90
C ALA A 345 6.17 -21.10 -5.41
N ASP A 346 5.18 -20.77 -4.59
CA ASP A 346 3.77 -20.70 -4.96
C ASP A 346 3.36 -19.23 -5.18
N PRO A 347 3.05 -18.79 -6.41
CA PRO A 347 2.61 -17.43 -6.71
C PRO A 347 1.34 -17.00 -5.96
N ALA A 348 0.52 -17.94 -5.46
CA ALA A 348 -0.65 -17.63 -4.65
C ALA A 348 -0.32 -17.23 -3.19
N ASP A 349 0.89 -17.53 -2.69
CA ASP A 349 1.33 -17.21 -1.32
C ASP A 349 2.10 -15.89 -1.24
N VAL A 350 1.56 -14.82 -1.81
CA VAL A 350 2.16 -13.47 -1.67
C VAL A 350 2.24 -13.03 -0.19
N GLY A 351 1.37 -13.58 0.67
CA GLY A 351 1.39 -13.36 2.12
C GLY A 351 2.66 -13.83 2.81
N SER A 352 3.39 -14.80 2.25
CA SER A 352 4.73 -15.18 2.75
C SER A 352 5.73 -14.02 2.65
N VAL A 353 5.70 -13.23 1.58
CA VAL A 353 6.60 -12.09 1.37
C VAL A 353 6.33 -10.99 2.39
N TYR A 354 5.06 -10.65 2.60
CA TYR A 354 4.68 -9.67 3.63
C TYR A 354 5.05 -10.13 5.04
N ARG A 355 4.86 -11.42 5.35
CA ARG A 355 5.32 -12.00 6.62
C ARG A 355 6.83 -11.94 6.75
N ALA A 356 7.59 -12.23 5.70
CA ALA A 356 9.04 -12.13 5.69
C ALA A 356 9.52 -10.69 5.90
N ILE A 357 8.86 -9.69 5.31
CA ILE A 357 9.17 -8.27 5.54
C ILE A 357 8.80 -7.84 6.96
N ALA A 358 7.65 -8.28 7.48
CA ALA A 358 7.23 -7.99 8.85
C ALA A 358 8.19 -8.59 9.87
N GLU A 359 8.60 -9.85 9.66
CA GLU A 359 9.59 -10.54 10.48
C GLU A 359 10.96 -9.84 10.39
N LEU A 360 11.41 -9.48 9.19
CA LEU A 360 12.62 -8.69 9.01
C LEU A 360 12.53 -7.36 9.76
N ARG A 361 11.40 -6.64 9.66
CA ARG A 361 11.19 -5.39 10.39
C ARG A 361 11.34 -5.62 11.90
N TYR A 362 10.67 -6.64 12.43
CA TYR A 362 10.72 -6.99 13.84
C TYR A 362 12.16 -7.27 14.30
N GLN A 363 12.86 -8.19 13.64
CA GLN A 363 14.25 -8.55 13.94
C GLN A 363 15.18 -7.33 13.90
N ARG A 364 15.01 -6.46 12.90
CA ARG A 364 15.83 -5.27 12.71
C ARG A 364 15.52 -4.17 13.71
N LEU A 365 14.26 -4.05 14.16
CA LEU A 365 13.90 -3.15 15.25
C LEU A 365 14.53 -3.60 16.56
N VAL A 366 14.42 -4.88 16.91
CA VAL A 366 15.03 -5.43 18.13
C VAL A 366 16.55 -5.24 18.12
N ALA A 367 17.22 -5.65 17.04
CA ALA A 367 18.67 -5.49 16.90
C ALA A 367 19.09 -4.00 16.86
N GLY A 368 18.31 -3.15 16.19
CA GLY A 368 18.58 -1.72 16.05
C GLY A 368 18.44 -0.96 17.35
N MET A 369 17.48 -1.29 18.21
CA MET A 369 17.33 -0.64 19.52
C MET A 369 18.47 -0.97 20.46
N ALA A 370 18.90 -2.24 20.49
CA ALA A 370 20.00 -2.68 21.34
C ALA A 370 21.30 -1.89 21.07
N ASP A 371 21.54 -1.51 19.82
CA ASP A 371 22.73 -0.78 19.38
C ASP A 371 22.45 0.69 19.00
N ALA A 372 21.24 1.22 19.26
CA ALA A 372 20.87 2.59 18.88
C ALA A 372 21.79 3.61 19.56
N PRO A 373 22.28 4.65 18.87
CA PRO A 373 23.15 5.66 19.49
C PRO A 373 22.37 6.49 20.51
N ASP A 374 23.05 6.98 21.55
CA ASP A 374 22.41 7.67 22.68
C ASP A 374 21.51 8.86 22.29
N PRO A 375 21.86 9.70 21.29
CA PRO A 375 20.93 10.73 20.80
C PRO A 375 19.61 10.17 20.26
N LEU A 376 19.64 9.00 19.62
CA LEU A 376 18.43 8.34 19.13
C LEU A 376 17.60 7.78 20.28
N ILE A 377 18.22 7.18 21.30
CA ILE A 377 17.53 6.73 22.51
C ILE A 377 16.82 7.88 23.21
N ARG A 378 17.47 9.04 23.32
CA ARG A 378 16.83 10.24 23.88
C ARG A 378 15.64 10.74 23.05
N ASP A 379 15.75 10.71 21.72
CA ASP A 379 14.63 11.11 20.85
C ASP A 379 13.44 10.14 20.95
N LEU A 380 13.71 8.84 21.07
CA LEU A 380 12.71 7.80 21.32
C LEU A 380 12.02 8.05 22.67
N ALA A 381 12.79 8.27 23.74
CA ALA A 381 12.26 8.56 25.07
C ALA A 381 11.38 9.82 25.11
N ARG A 382 11.76 10.89 24.40
CA ARG A 382 10.94 12.10 24.25
C ARG A 382 9.63 11.81 23.55
N TRP A 383 9.67 11.03 22.47
CA TRP A 383 8.46 10.61 21.77
C TRP A 383 7.56 9.76 22.70
N THR A 384 8.13 8.83 23.46
CA THR A 384 7.39 7.99 24.41
C THR A 384 6.69 8.86 25.47
N ILE A 385 7.36 9.86 26.03
CA ILE A 385 6.74 10.82 26.96
C ILE A 385 5.56 11.56 26.31
N ASP A 386 5.73 12.06 25.08
CA ASP A 386 4.66 12.76 24.36
C ASP A 386 3.45 11.84 24.10
N ALA A 387 3.71 10.57 23.72
CA ALA A 387 2.67 9.56 23.50
C ALA A 387 1.94 9.17 24.81
N MET A 388 2.68 9.01 25.92
CA MET A 388 2.12 8.77 27.24
C MET A 388 1.18 9.90 27.67
N ARG A 389 1.59 11.16 27.48
CA ARG A 389 0.77 12.34 27.78
C ARG A 389 -0.49 12.40 26.90
N ALA A 390 -0.36 12.12 25.61
CA ALA A 390 -1.50 12.06 24.69
C ALA A 390 -2.52 10.99 25.16
N ARG A 391 -2.05 9.78 25.50
CA ARG A 391 -2.91 8.67 25.95
C ARG A 391 -3.47 8.84 27.35
N ARG A 392 -2.79 9.58 28.23
CA ARG A 392 -3.30 9.91 29.57
C ARG A 392 -4.66 10.61 29.51
N SER A 393 -4.93 11.37 28.45
CA SER A 393 -6.24 12.00 28.24
C SER A 393 -7.37 11.02 27.94
N ILE A 394 -7.03 9.82 27.44
CA ILE A 394 -7.96 8.73 27.12
C ILE A 394 -8.17 7.84 28.36
N SER A 395 -7.09 7.27 28.91
CA SER A 395 -7.15 6.52 30.16
C SER A 395 -5.76 6.36 30.82
N PRO A 396 -5.68 6.24 32.16
CA PRO A 396 -4.43 5.97 32.86
C PRO A 396 -3.73 4.67 32.42
N THR A 397 -4.47 3.60 32.16
CA THR A 397 -3.93 2.32 31.70
C THR A 397 -3.34 2.40 30.28
N SER A 398 -3.93 3.22 29.40
CA SER A 398 -3.39 3.48 28.07
C SER A 398 -2.08 4.28 28.10
N CYS A 399 -1.86 5.08 29.14
CA CYS A 399 -0.60 5.81 29.33
C CYS A 399 0.55 4.87 29.67
N ILE A 400 0.40 3.99 30.66
CA ILE A 400 1.47 3.08 31.11
C ILE A 400 1.86 2.03 30.04
N SER A 401 0.98 1.76 29.08
CA SER A 401 1.25 0.86 27.96
C SER A 401 1.86 1.55 26.73
N ALA A 402 1.99 2.88 26.75
CA ALA A 402 2.54 3.63 25.62
C ALA A 402 4.06 3.39 25.50
N ASN A 403 4.50 2.94 24.33
CA ASN A 403 5.90 2.68 24.00
C ASN A 403 6.11 2.90 22.50
N VAL A 404 7.36 3.02 22.06
CA VAL A 404 7.66 3.36 20.66
C VAL A 404 7.32 2.27 19.64
N ALA A 405 7.08 1.03 20.05
CA ALA A 405 6.61 -0.04 19.17
C ALA A 405 5.09 -0.12 19.01
N MET A 406 4.32 0.61 19.82
CA MET A 406 2.86 0.54 19.78
C MET A 406 2.29 1.09 18.45
N PRO A 407 1.08 0.67 18.03
CA PRO A 407 0.38 1.31 16.91
C PRO A 407 0.08 2.79 17.19
N SER A 408 0.48 3.69 16.27
CA SER A 408 0.29 5.14 16.41
C SER A 408 -0.91 5.71 15.68
N ASP A 409 -1.67 4.92 14.93
CA ASP A 409 -2.70 5.44 13.99
C ASP A 409 -3.79 6.28 14.69
N ASN A 410 -3.99 6.05 15.99
CA ASN A 410 -4.96 6.78 16.82
C ASN A 410 -4.33 7.94 17.62
N LEU A 411 -3.07 8.30 17.36
CA LEU A 411 -2.41 9.46 17.99
C LEU A 411 -2.51 10.70 17.10
N PRO A 412 -2.64 11.91 17.69
CA PRO A 412 -2.64 13.14 16.90
C PRO A 412 -1.27 13.40 16.27
N GLU A 413 -1.24 13.99 15.08
CA GLU A 413 0.00 14.52 14.49
C GLU A 413 0.65 15.57 15.42
N PRO A 414 1.99 15.67 15.49
CA PRO A 414 2.97 15.00 14.64
C PRO A 414 3.46 13.63 15.17
N LEU A 415 2.73 12.98 16.10
CA LEU A 415 3.24 11.76 16.76
C LEU A 415 3.44 10.58 15.80
N PRO A 416 2.48 10.23 14.91
CA PRO A 416 2.65 9.09 13.99
C PRO A 416 3.81 9.30 13.02
N SER A 417 3.91 10.49 12.41
CA SER A 417 5.00 10.84 11.49
C SER A 417 6.38 10.82 12.16
N ARG A 418 6.50 11.37 13.38
CA ARG A 418 7.73 11.30 14.19
C ARG A 418 8.10 9.87 14.56
N GLN A 419 7.13 9.04 14.97
CA GLN A 419 7.38 7.64 15.33
C GLN A 419 7.96 6.88 14.14
N ARG A 420 7.32 6.99 12.97
CA ARG A 420 7.75 6.34 11.74
C ARG A 420 9.20 6.70 11.39
N ALA A 421 9.53 7.99 11.44
CA ALA A 421 10.88 8.47 11.16
C ALA A 421 11.92 7.94 12.17
N LEU A 422 11.57 7.83 13.45
CA LEU A 422 12.46 7.26 14.48
C LEU A 422 12.68 5.75 14.27
N LEU A 423 11.61 4.98 14.05
CA LEU A 423 11.70 3.54 13.80
C LEU A 423 12.49 3.23 12.52
N GLN A 424 12.33 4.03 11.46
CA GLN A 424 13.13 3.90 10.24
C GLN A 424 14.64 4.13 10.50
N LYS A 425 15.00 5.09 11.36
CA LYS A 425 16.40 5.30 11.78
C LYS A 425 16.94 4.13 12.59
N VAL A 426 16.11 3.53 13.45
CA VAL A 426 16.46 2.32 14.23
C VAL A 426 16.75 1.16 13.29
N VAL A 427 15.83 0.85 12.37
CA VAL A 427 16.00 -0.23 11.39
C VAL A 427 17.25 -0.01 10.53
N LEU A 428 17.44 1.19 10.00
CA LEU A 428 18.60 1.50 9.13
C LEU A 428 19.95 1.25 9.82
N ARG A 429 20.03 1.46 11.13
CA ARG A 429 21.27 1.29 11.92
C ARG A 429 21.43 -0.08 12.56
N SER A 430 20.46 -0.98 12.35
CA SER A 430 20.46 -2.31 12.95
C SER A 430 21.59 -3.19 12.41
N ARG A 431 22.06 -4.11 13.26
CA ARG A 431 23.01 -5.16 12.86
C ARG A 431 22.27 -6.43 12.43
N ASN A 432 23.01 -7.38 11.88
CA ASN A 432 22.45 -8.66 11.40
C ASN A 432 22.09 -9.63 12.53
N THR A 433 22.66 -9.48 13.72
CA THR A 433 22.43 -10.39 14.84
C THR A 433 21.55 -9.73 15.89
N PRO A 434 20.37 -10.29 16.20
CA PRO A 434 19.62 -9.91 17.39
C PRO A 434 20.48 -10.14 18.62
N ARG A 435 20.54 -9.18 19.54
CA ARG A 435 20.94 -9.47 20.92
C ARG A 435 19.73 -10.05 21.65
N PRO A 436 19.91 -11.07 22.52
CA PRO A 436 18.83 -11.52 23.39
C PRO A 436 18.29 -10.34 24.20
N SER A 437 16.98 -10.32 24.42
CA SER A 437 16.33 -9.29 25.23
C SER A 437 16.97 -9.28 26.63
N SER A 438 17.20 -8.07 27.15
CA SER A 438 17.54 -7.93 28.56
C SER A 438 16.30 -8.19 29.41
N ASP A 439 16.50 -8.69 30.62
CA ASP A 439 15.45 -8.81 31.64
C ASP A 439 14.57 -7.56 31.70
N THR A 440 13.27 -7.75 31.94
CA THR A 440 12.28 -6.68 32.10
C THR A 440 12.51 -5.80 33.34
N SER A 441 13.45 -6.17 34.20
CA SER A 441 13.86 -5.37 35.35
C SER A 441 15.13 -4.56 35.07
N PHE A 442 15.06 -3.25 35.28
CA PHE A 442 16.22 -2.36 35.23
C PHE A 442 16.60 -1.89 36.64
N MET A 443 17.87 -1.50 36.82
CA MET A 443 18.33 -0.90 38.06
C MET A 443 18.13 0.62 38.02
N LEU A 444 17.30 1.14 38.94
CA LEU A 444 17.12 2.58 39.10
C LEU A 444 18.19 3.18 40.03
N PRO A 445 19.08 4.06 39.56
CA PRO A 445 20.05 4.73 40.42
C PRO A 445 19.35 5.56 41.50
N ALA A 446 19.71 5.33 42.77
CA ALA A 446 19.12 6.04 43.91
C ALA A 446 19.27 7.57 43.81
N SER A 447 20.30 8.06 43.10
CA SER A 447 20.53 9.48 42.82
C SER A 447 19.40 10.15 42.02
N LEU A 448 18.60 9.38 41.27
CA LEU A 448 17.49 9.91 40.48
C LEU A 448 16.19 10.05 41.28
N MET A 449 16.04 9.34 42.40
CA MET A 449 14.82 9.33 43.22
C MET A 449 14.35 10.74 43.64
N PRO A 450 15.22 11.66 44.12
CA PRO A 450 14.79 13.03 44.45
C PRO A 450 14.28 13.81 43.24
N ALA A 451 14.86 13.56 42.06
CA ALA A 451 14.50 14.24 40.82
C ALA A 451 13.15 13.72 40.28
N ILE A 452 12.88 12.42 40.44
CA ILE A 452 11.60 11.79 40.09
C ILE A 452 10.50 12.32 41.01
N ALA A 453 10.71 12.28 42.34
CA ALA A 453 9.77 12.78 43.34
C ALA A 453 9.35 14.23 43.09
N ARG A 454 10.33 15.10 42.79
CA ARG A 454 10.07 16.50 42.46
C ARG A 454 9.23 16.68 41.19
N ARG A 455 9.45 15.87 40.15
CA ARG A 455 8.72 15.98 38.87
C ARG A 455 7.31 15.37 38.96
N SER A 456 7.15 14.27 39.67
CA SER A 456 5.85 13.61 39.86
C SER A 456 4.96 14.36 40.88
N GLY A 457 5.56 15.16 41.77
CA GLY A 457 4.86 15.80 42.88
C GLY A 457 4.59 14.85 44.05
N PHE A 458 5.19 13.67 44.05
CA PHE A 458 5.02 12.65 45.08
C PHE A 458 6.23 12.57 46.02
N ASP A 459 6.01 12.09 47.25
CA ASP A 459 7.12 11.72 48.13
C ASP A 459 7.83 10.44 47.65
N ILE A 460 9.02 10.18 48.20
CA ILE A 460 9.87 9.05 47.81
C ILE A 460 9.17 7.70 48.04
N GLN A 461 8.39 7.57 49.13
CA GLN A 461 7.65 6.34 49.43
C GLN A 461 6.57 6.07 48.37
N THR A 462 5.83 7.10 47.96
CA THR A 462 4.81 7.02 46.93
C THR A 462 5.41 6.71 45.56
N VAL A 463 6.52 7.36 45.19
CA VAL A 463 7.27 7.00 43.97
C VAL A 463 7.68 5.54 44.00
N THR A 464 8.23 5.06 45.12
CA THR A 464 8.68 3.67 45.26
C THR A 464 7.51 2.70 45.14
N ALA A 465 6.38 2.98 45.79
CA ALA A 465 5.17 2.15 45.69
C ALA A 465 4.63 2.12 44.25
N ALA A 466 4.64 3.25 43.53
CA ALA A 466 4.19 3.32 42.15
C ALA A 466 5.07 2.50 41.20
N LEU A 467 6.41 2.57 41.36
CA LEU A 467 7.36 1.77 40.58
C LEU A 467 7.27 0.25 40.85
N ASN A 468 6.68 -0.16 41.97
CA ASN A 468 6.45 -1.56 42.33
C ASN A 468 5.01 -2.02 42.05
N ASP A 469 4.26 -1.30 41.21
CA ASP A 469 2.87 -1.60 40.85
C ASP A 469 1.88 -1.65 42.04
N GLN A 470 2.19 -0.96 43.13
CA GLN A 470 1.36 -0.92 44.35
C GLN A 470 0.47 0.34 44.42
N ARG A 471 0.27 1.03 43.30
CA ARG A 471 -0.49 2.29 43.21
C ARG A 471 -1.41 2.28 42.00
N SER A 472 -2.30 3.27 41.93
CA SER A 472 -3.21 3.43 40.80
C SER A 472 -2.46 3.63 39.48
N ASP A 473 -3.06 3.23 38.36
CA ASP A 473 -2.48 3.45 37.03
C ASP A 473 -2.24 4.95 36.73
N ALA A 474 -2.99 5.85 37.36
CA ALA A 474 -2.79 7.29 37.23
C ALA A 474 -1.52 7.77 37.95
N ASP A 475 -1.26 7.25 39.15
CA ASP A 475 -0.02 7.50 39.89
C ASP A 475 1.17 6.89 39.14
N ARG A 476 1.02 5.65 38.66
CA ARG A 476 2.04 4.95 37.86
C ARG A 476 2.39 5.72 36.59
N CYS A 477 1.42 6.11 35.79
CA CYS A 477 1.61 6.95 34.60
C CYS A 477 2.38 8.24 34.93
N THR A 478 2.03 8.91 36.04
CA THR A 478 2.71 10.15 36.46
C THR A 478 4.17 9.90 36.84
N VAL A 479 4.45 8.80 37.55
CA VAL A 479 5.82 8.42 37.94
C VAL A 479 6.66 7.95 36.75
N GLU A 480 6.09 7.18 35.82
CA GLU A 480 6.76 6.71 34.60
C GLU A 480 7.18 7.86 33.67
N ILE A 481 6.32 8.89 33.54
CA ILE A 481 6.68 10.13 32.81
C ILE A 481 7.82 10.85 33.53
N ALA A 482 7.69 11.06 34.85
CA ALA A 482 8.69 11.75 35.66
C ALA A 482 10.04 11.03 35.68
N LEU A 483 10.03 9.69 35.61
CA LEU A 483 11.22 8.85 35.51
C LEU A 483 11.98 9.08 34.20
N ARG A 484 11.29 9.05 33.06
CA ARG A 484 11.91 9.32 31.74
C ARG A 484 12.44 10.74 31.64
N GLU A 485 11.69 11.72 32.16
CA GLU A 485 12.15 13.12 32.23
C GLU A 485 13.39 13.27 33.13
N ALA A 486 13.42 12.59 34.28
CA ALA A 486 14.58 12.59 35.16
C ALA A 486 15.81 11.95 34.51
N ALA A 487 15.62 10.89 33.72
CA ALA A 487 16.68 10.24 32.98
C ALA A 487 17.21 11.12 31.83
N LEU A 488 16.33 11.83 31.11
CA LEU A 488 16.72 12.77 30.06
C LEU A 488 17.61 13.92 30.58
N ASP A 489 17.35 14.40 31.79
CA ASP A 489 18.10 15.50 32.44
C ASP A 489 19.33 15.01 33.25
N ALA A 490 19.51 13.69 33.37
CA ALA A 490 20.66 13.12 34.08
C ALA A 490 21.94 13.18 33.23
N PRO A 491 23.14 13.10 33.85
CA PRO A 491 24.39 12.95 33.11
C PRO A 491 24.32 11.78 32.12
N GLU A 492 24.88 11.96 30.92
CA GLU A 492 24.76 11.04 29.78
C GLU A 492 24.95 9.57 30.15
N ALA A 493 26.06 9.23 30.79
CA ALA A 493 26.36 7.84 31.18
C ALA A 493 25.28 7.18 32.06
N THR A 494 24.60 7.95 32.92
CA THR A 494 23.56 7.43 33.83
C THR A 494 22.19 7.48 33.17
N GLY A 495 21.86 8.60 32.52
CA GLY A 495 20.57 8.82 31.87
C GLY A 495 20.36 7.90 30.68
N ASP A 496 21.36 7.79 29.79
CA ASP A 496 21.25 7.00 28.56
C ASP A 496 21.19 5.49 28.83
N ARG A 497 21.94 5.01 29.83
CA ARG A 497 21.83 3.63 30.29
C ARG A 497 20.41 3.34 30.78
N LEU A 498 19.88 4.18 31.66
CA LEU A 498 18.54 3.99 32.19
C LEU A 498 17.47 4.05 31.09
N LEU A 499 17.54 5.04 30.18
CA LEU A 499 16.60 5.14 29.07
C LEU A 499 16.66 3.93 28.14
N ARG A 500 17.86 3.38 27.90
CA ARG A 500 18.03 2.16 27.12
C ARG A 500 17.41 0.95 27.80
N ASP A 501 17.60 0.81 29.10
CA ASP A 501 17.03 -0.29 29.88
C ASP A 501 15.48 -0.18 30.01
N MET A 502 14.93 1.03 29.88
CA MET A 502 13.50 1.33 29.94
C MET A 502 12.74 1.23 28.61
N GLU A 503 13.43 0.97 27.50
CA GLU A 503 12.84 0.86 26.15
C GLU A 503 12.81 -0.60 25.65
N PRO A 504 12.17 -1.58 26.35
CA PRO A 504 11.89 -2.87 25.74
C PRO A 504 10.75 -2.69 24.72
N LEU A 505 11.03 -3.00 23.46
CA LEU A 505 10.04 -2.87 22.39
C LEU A 505 8.92 -3.92 22.49
N PHE A 506 9.21 -5.08 23.08
CA PHE A 506 8.34 -6.24 23.01
C PHE A 506 8.46 -7.00 24.33
N ASN A 507 7.37 -7.02 25.11
CA ASN A 507 7.19 -8.10 26.07
C ASN A 507 6.95 -9.36 25.23
N GLU A 508 7.79 -10.39 25.39
CA GLU A 508 7.46 -11.73 24.89
C GLU A 508 6.17 -12.26 25.52
#